data_AF-A0A452EYQ3-F1
#
_entry.id   AF-A0A452EYQ3-F1
#
_cell.length_a   1.000
_cell.length_b   1.000
_cell.length_c   1.000
_cell.angle_alpha   90.00
_cell.angle_beta   90.00
_cell.angle_gamma   90.00
#
_symmetry.space_group_name_H-M   'P 1'
#
loop_
_entity.id
_entity.type
_entity.pdbx_description
1 polymer ?
#
loop_
_entity_poly.entity_id
_entity_poly.type
_entity_poly.pdbx_seq_one_letter_code
_entity_poly.pdbx_strand_id
1 'polypeptide(L)'
;MAPKKKGAKEPELKKKKGSKKDPNLANKPMEMPISEEIREFYHAQIRNLEDRLARYQRKWDELAMQEKLFRQEFEQLANNKKEIVAFLKRTLNQRVDEITDLNEQLQSLQLAKEIEKDAFEAQLAQVRHEFQETKDQLTTENIILGGKLAALEEFRLQKEELTQKFMSLEEQLRTQENEHKDYVHNLEKKSVLDKDRLRKEIIQRVNMVATEFRKVATSQMWDTTKRAITENNAVTLQLAKTTRQGTQLLAENEQLRGHQDNLCKQLELLENSQKLMARKNRGHQKVILMLTEKCRELQEGTAEAERLRVLLGQLEQDLLKQQQDNQALRNERDQLNLQLERQQAEGQRLQQQLSKEQKVRASLETALAQATSFLQDIVQMQPNKEDRDFDVVFQLQRKEMLQQLLLMLGSAVVSSPQMAEALHRESQPCGLPREGRGQKPGSPETGSLLQQLSGIVPYRPGDLGLVPRRIHIPPNPEDLRLLSHTTRMGNLQIHTSAPQKRFKKLSLPEVSLLSK
;
A
#
# COMPACT_ATOMS: atom_id res chain seq x y z
N MET A 1 -21.45 -55.48 -2.13
CA MET A 1 -22.91 -55.22 -2.18
C MET A 1 -23.53 -56.01 -3.34
N ALA A 2 -24.81 -56.38 -3.26
CA ALA A 2 -25.53 -57.31 -4.16
C ALA A 2 -27.07 -57.20 -3.94
N PRO A 3 -27.98 -57.97 -4.60
CA PRO A 3 -27.90 -58.85 -5.80
C PRO A 3 -28.68 -58.18 -6.98
N LYS A 4 -29.29 -58.78 -8.03
CA LYS A 4 -29.70 -60.13 -8.54
C LYS A 4 -29.46 -60.14 -10.09
N LYS A 5 -29.43 -61.20 -10.93
CA LYS A 5 -30.02 -62.58 -11.01
C LYS A 5 -31.52 -62.60 -11.39
N LYS A 6 -32.04 -63.40 -12.35
CA LYS A 6 -31.49 -64.47 -13.24
C LYS A 6 -32.50 -64.82 -14.39
N GLY A 7 -32.11 -65.68 -15.37
CA GLY A 7 -32.94 -66.19 -16.50
C GLY A 7 -34.10 -67.17 -16.12
N ALA A 8 -34.44 -68.29 -16.78
CA ALA A 8 -34.10 -68.96 -18.06
C ALA A 8 -35.01 -70.22 -18.27
N LYS A 9 -34.97 -70.85 -19.47
CA LYS A 9 -35.37 -72.24 -19.85
C LYS A 9 -36.83 -72.60 -20.25
N GLU A 10 -36.89 -73.62 -21.13
CA GLU A 10 -37.99 -74.56 -21.45
C GLU A 10 -38.22 -75.61 -20.33
N PRO A 11 -39.22 -76.51 -20.49
CA PRO A 11 -38.98 -77.93 -20.16
C PRO A 11 -39.53 -78.97 -21.19
N GLU A 12 -39.10 -80.22 -21.04
CA GLU A 12 -39.26 -81.32 -22.01
C GLU A 12 -40.41 -82.33 -21.74
N LEU A 13 -40.85 -82.99 -22.82
CA LEU A 13 -41.20 -84.42 -22.99
C LEU A 13 -41.53 -85.34 -21.78
N LYS A 14 -42.67 -86.06 -21.91
CA LYS A 14 -42.87 -87.51 -21.61
C LYS A 14 -44.22 -87.97 -22.19
N LYS A 15 -44.31 -88.67 -23.34
CA LYS A 15 -43.98 -90.09 -23.66
C LYS A 15 -44.62 -91.17 -22.76
N LYS A 16 -45.70 -91.81 -23.26
CA LYS A 16 -45.98 -93.28 -23.31
C LYS A 16 -47.38 -93.53 -23.92
N LYS A 17 -47.78 -94.72 -24.41
CA LYS A 17 -47.14 -95.75 -25.27
C LYS A 17 -48.20 -96.84 -25.59
N GLY A 18 -48.36 -97.22 -26.86
CA GLY A 18 -49.22 -98.34 -27.28
C GLY A 18 -50.22 -97.93 -28.38
N SER A 19 -50.32 -98.46 -29.61
CA SER A 19 -49.66 -99.52 -30.41
C SER A 19 -50.62 -100.64 -30.84
N LYS A 20 -51.11 -100.52 -32.08
CA LYS A 20 -51.56 -101.58 -33.02
C LYS A 20 -52.43 -102.74 -32.52
N LYS A 21 -53.60 -102.90 -33.14
CA LYS A 21 -54.01 -104.16 -33.79
C LYS A 21 -55.25 -103.97 -34.68
N ASP A 22 -55.08 -104.20 -35.98
CA ASP A 22 -56.14 -104.79 -36.81
C ASP A 22 -56.30 -106.28 -36.41
N PRO A 23 -57.47 -106.93 -36.63
CA PRO A 23 -57.82 -107.36 -37.99
C PRO A 23 -59.32 -107.28 -38.33
N ASN A 24 -59.60 -107.49 -39.63
CA ASN A 24 -60.82 -108.03 -40.25
C ASN A 24 -62.07 -108.23 -39.37
N LEU A 25 -63.16 -107.56 -39.78
CA LEU A 25 -64.47 -108.22 -39.81
C LEU A 25 -64.97 -108.24 -41.26
N ALA A 26 -65.01 -109.43 -41.86
CA ALA A 26 -65.67 -109.65 -43.15
C ALA A 26 -67.19 -109.76 -42.95
N ASN A 27 -67.94 -109.92 -44.07
CA ASN A 27 -69.41 -109.89 -44.19
C ASN A 27 -69.97 -108.45 -44.37
N LYS A 28 -70.61 -108.09 -45.50
CA LYS A 28 -70.85 -108.79 -46.78
C LYS A 28 -70.73 -107.78 -47.94
N PRO A 29 -70.43 -108.22 -49.17
CA PRO A 29 -70.70 -107.39 -50.34
C PRO A 29 -72.22 -107.24 -50.49
N MET A 30 -72.70 -106.00 -50.43
CA MET A 30 -74.02 -105.63 -50.90
C MET A 30 -73.81 -104.64 -52.05
N GLU A 31 -73.65 -105.17 -53.26
CA GLU A 31 -73.68 -104.37 -54.49
C GLU A 31 -75.11 -103.89 -54.74
N MET A 32 -75.56 -102.93 -53.93
CA MET A 32 -76.60 -102.03 -54.38
C MET A 32 -75.97 -101.06 -55.38
N PRO A 33 -76.48 -100.94 -56.60
CA PRO A 33 -76.05 -99.90 -57.52
C PRO A 33 -76.52 -98.54 -56.97
N ILE A 34 -75.68 -97.93 -56.13
CA ILE A 34 -75.59 -96.48 -56.06
C ILE A 34 -75.29 -96.06 -57.49
N SER A 35 -76.28 -95.45 -58.16
CA SER A 35 -76.17 -95.04 -59.56
C SER A 35 -74.85 -94.30 -59.77
N GLU A 36 -74.18 -94.58 -60.88
CA GLU A 36 -72.83 -94.07 -61.15
C GLU A 36 -72.83 -92.54 -61.04
N GLU A 37 -73.91 -91.91 -61.49
CA GLU A 37 -74.32 -90.52 -61.30
C GLU A 37 -74.08 -89.95 -59.88
N ILE A 38 -74.42 -90.68 -58.81
CA ILE A 38 -74.27 -90.22 -57.42
C ILE A 38 -72.79 -90.31 -57.00
N ARG A 39 -72.08 -91.35 -57.43
CA ARG A 39 -70.64 -91.49 -57.19
C ARG A 39 -69.88 -90.38 -57.92
N GLU A 40 -70.27 -90.11 -59.16
CA GLU A 40 -69.74 -89.04 -60.00
C GLU A 40 -70.05 -87.66 -59.44
N PHE A 41 -71.26 -87.42 -58.93
CA PHE A 41 -71.63 -86.16 -58.25
C PHE A 41 -70.68 -85.86 -57.09
N TYR A 42 -70.41 -86.84 -56.21
CA TYR A 42 -69.45 -86.64 -55.12
C TYR A 42 -68.01 -86.48 -55.62
N HIS A 43 -67.59 -87.18 -56.67
CA HIS A 43 -66.26 -86.96 -57.27
C HIS A 43 -66.14 -85.58 -57.93
N ALA A 44 -67.19 -85.07 -58.57
CA ALA A 44 -67.23 -83.73 -59.14
C ALA A 44 -67.23 -82.65 -58.04
N GLN A 45 -67.93 -82.89 -56.93
CA GLN A 45 -67.90 -82.03 -55.74
C GLN A 45 -66.52 -82.00 -55.09
N ILE A 46 -65.86 -83.16 -54.95
CA ILE A 46 -64.47 -83.27 -54.47
C ILE A 46 -63.54 -82.47 -55.38
N ARG A 47 -63.55 -82.71 -56.70
CA ARG A 47 -62.72 -81.94 -57.66
C ARG A 47 -62.98 -80.43 -57.57
N ASN A 48 -64.23 -80.00 -57.42
CA ASN A 48 -64.58 -78.58 -57.28
C ASN A 48 -64.02 -77.96 -55.99
N LEU A 49 -64.06 -78.71 -54.87
CA LEU A 49 -63.48 -78.31 -53.59
C LEU A 49 -61.95 -78.31 -53.63
N GLU A 50 -61.32 -79.31 -54.27
CA GLU A 50 -59.88 -79.38 -54.51
C GLU A 50 -59.40 -78.21 -55.37
N ASP A 51 -60.08 -77.93 -56.48
CA ASP A 51 -59.85 -76.74 -57.32
C ASP A 51 -60.00 -75.44 -56.52
N ARG A 52 -61.01 -75.36 -55.64
CA ARG A 52 -61.23 -74.18 -54.78
C ARG A 52 -60.11 -74.04 -53.74
N LEU A 53 -59.65 -75.14 -53.16
CA LEU A 53 -58.54 -75.20 -52.23
C LEU A 53 -57.23 -74.80 -52.92
N ALA A 54 -56.96 -75.32 -54.12
CA ALA A 54 -55.82 -74.94 -54.96
C ALA A 54 -55.89 -73.49 -55.46
N ARG A 55 -57.09 -72.92 -55.63
CA ARG A 55 -57.27 -71.47 -55.87
C ARG A 55 -56.97 -70.64 -54.62
N TYR A 56 -57.31 -71.11 -53.42
CA TYR A 56 -56.93 -70.43 -52.18
C TYR A 56 -55.44 -70.58 -51.84
N GLN A 57 -54.82 -71.73 -52.09
CA GLN A 57 -53.37 -71.93 -51.93
C GLN A 57 -52.59 -70.95 -52.81
N ARG A 58 -52.84 -70.92 -54.13
CA ARG A 58 -52.16 -69.97 -55.03
C ARG A 58 -52.30 -68.51 -54.58
N LYS A 59 -53.49 -68.10 -54.10
CA LYS A 59 -53.72 -66.75 -53.55
C LYS A 59 -52.98 -66.51 -52.22
N TRP A 60 -52.85 -67.53 -51.38
CA TRP A 60 -52.09 -67.44 -50.14
C TRP A 60 -50.58 -67.37 -50.41
N ASP A 61 -50.08 -68.16 -51.36
CA ASP A 61 -48.68 -68.10 -51.82
C ASP A 61 -48.35 -66.75 -52.47
N GLU A 62 -49.27 -66.20 -53.27
CA GLU A 62 -49.19 -64.86 -53.86
C GLU A 62 -49.15 -63.76 -52.78
N LEU A 63 -50.08 -63.77 -51.83
CA LEU A 63 -50.09 -62.81 -50.72
C LEU A 63 -48.85 -62.95 -49.82
N ALA A 64 -48.38 -64.18 -49.55
CA ALA A 64 -47.17 -64.44 -48.79
C ALA A 64 -45.88 -64.09 -49.57
N MET A 65 -45.93 -63.99 -50.90
CA MET A 65 -44.87 -63.40 -51.71
C MET A 65 -44.89 -61.88 -51.60
N GLN A 66 -46.07 -61.26 -51.76
CA GLN A 66 -46.26 -59.81 -51.64
C GLN A 66 -45.87 -59.29 -50.26
N GLU A 67 -46.25 -59.97 -49.17
CA GLU A 67 -45.83 -59.61 -47.80
C GLU A 67 -44.30 -59.62 -47.66
N LYS A 68 -43.61 -60.64 -48.22
CA LYS A 68 -42.15 -60.73 -48.19
C LYS A 68 -41.48 -59.62 -49.00
N LEU A 69 -42.04 -59.26 -50.15
CA LEU A 69 -41.54 -58.16 -50.99
C LEU A 69 -41.69 -56.81 -50.27
N PHE A 70 -42.90 -56.46 -49.80
CA PHE A 70 -43.12 -55.24 -49.02
C PHE A 70 -42.23 -55.19 -47.77
N ARG A 71 -42.04 -56.33 -47.09
CA ARG A 71 -41.15 -56.41 -45.93
C ARG A 71 -39.69 -56.13 -46.29
N GLN A 72 -39.19 -56.67 -47.42
CA GLN A 72 -37.86 -56.37 -47.93
C GLN A 72 -37.72 -54.90 -48.33
N GLU A 73 -38.73 -54.31 -48.97
CA GLU A 73 -38.77 -52.87 -49.30
C GLU A 73 -38.76 -51.99 -48.05
N PHE A 74 -39.55 -52.32 -47.02
CA PHE A 74 -39.53 -51.61 -45.73
C PHE A 74 -38.20 -51.76 -44.99
N GLU A 75 -37.58 -52.95 -45.00
CA GLU A 75 -36.27 -53.18 -44.39
C GLU A 75 -35.16 -52.44 -45.15
N GLN A 76 -35.20 -52.40 -46.49
CA GLN A 76 -34.31 -51.56 -47.32
C GLN A 76 -34.51 -50.07 -47.05
N LEU A 77 -35.75 -49.56 -47.06
CA LEU A 77 -36.06 -48.16 -46.78
C LEU A 77 -35.62 -47.76 -45.37
N ALA A 78 -35.80 -48.64 -44.38
CA ALA A 78 -35.32 -48.43 -43.02
C ALA A 78 -33.79 -48.41 -42.93
N ASN A 79 -33.07 -49.21 -43.73
CA ASN A 79 -31.62 -49.20 -43.79
C ASN A 79 -31.08 -47.95 -44.52
N ASN A 80 -31.62 -47.62 -45.68
CA ASN A 80 -31.32 -46.38 -46.40
C ASN A 80 -31.52 -45.15 -45.50
N LYS A 81 -32.62 -45.11 -44.72
CA LYS A 81 -32.86 -44.05 -43.73
C LYS A 81 -31.80 -44.02 -42.61
N LYS A 82 -31.37 -45.17 -42.07
CA LYS A 82 -30.28 -45.23 -41.08
C LYS A 82 -28.97 -44.73 -41.68
N GLU A 83 -28.65 -45.12 -42.92
CA GLU A 83 -27.43 -44.74 -43.61
C GLU A 83 -27.38 -43.25 -43.94
N ILE A 84 -28.46 -42.67 -44.47
CA ILE A 84 -28.60 -41.23 -44.69
C ILE A 84 -28.44 -40.47 -43.36
N VAL A 85 -29.11 -40.90 -42.29
CA VAL A 85 -28.97 -40.27 -40.96
C VAL A 85 -27.55 -40.43 -40.40
N ALA A 86 -26.89 -41.56 -40.62
CA ALA A 86 -25.51 -41.77 -40.19
C ALA A 86 -24.48 -41.00 -41.03
N PHE A 87 -24.74 -40.77 -42.31
CA PHE A 87 -23.96 -39.88 -43.17
C PHE A 87 -24.11 -38.43 -42.70
N LEU A 88 -25.34 -37.94 -42.62
CA LEU A 88 -25.64 -36.57 -42.18
C LEU A 88 -25.09 -36.28 -40.77
N LYS A 89 -25.15 -37.25 -39.84
CA LYS A 89 -24.51 -37.11 -38.52
C LYS A 89 -22.98 -37.03 -38.59
N ARG A 90 -22.31 -37.84 -39.42
CA ARG A 90 -20.85 -37.76 -39.59
C ARG A 90 -20.45 -36.42 -40.19
N THR A 91 -21.12 -35.98 -41.26
CA THR A 91 -20.85 -34.69 -41.90
C THR A 91 -21.16 -33.51 -41.00
N LEU A 92 -22.25 -33.56 -40.21
CA LEU A 92 -22.55 -32.53 -39.22
C LEU A 92 -21.48 -32.45 -38.14
N ASN A 93 -21.07 -33.58 -37.56
CA ASN A 93 -19.99 -33.63 -36.58
C ASN A 93 -18.69 -33.07 -37.17
N GLN A 94 -18.28 -33.52 -38.36
CA GLN A 94 -17.10 -32.99 -39.07
C GLN A 94 -17.13 -31.47 -39.22
N ARG A 95 -18.29 -30.88 -39.54
CA ARG A 95 -18.41 -29.40 -39.60
C ARG A 95 -18.41 -28.73 -38.23
N VAL A 96 -18.86 -29.40 -37.17
CA VAL A 96 -18.74 -28.89 -35.79
C VAL A 96 -17.27 -28.94 -35.35
N ASP A 97 -16.58 -30.04 -35.61
CA ASP A 97 -15.17 -30.26 -35.29
C ASP A 97 -14.28 -29.22 -36.04
N GLU A 98 -14.51 -29.02 -37.35
CA GLU A 98 -13.88 -27.94 -38.14
C GLU A 98 -14.16 -26.54 -37.58
N ILE A 99 -15.37 -26.27 -37.08
CA ILE A 99 -15.72 -24.97 -36.48
C ILE A 99 -15.03 -24.79 -35.13
N THR A 100 -14.87 -25.83 -34.31
CA THR A 100 -14.09 -25.74 -33.07
C THR A 100 -12.62 -25.50 -33.35
N ASP A 101 -12.00 -26.25 -34.27
CA ASP A 101 -10.59 -26.08 -34.64
C ASP A 101 -10.29 -24.66 -35.14
N LEU A 102 -11.15 -24.12 -36.01
CA LEU A 102 -11.01 -22.75 -36.53
C LEU A 102 -11.25 -21.69 -35.46
N ASN A 103 -12.13 -21.93 -34.49
CA ASN A 103 -12.40 -21.03 -33.38
C ASN A 103 -11.25 -21.01 -32.35
N GLU A 104 -10.64 -22.17 -32.06
CA GLU A 104 -9.43 -22.26 -31.23
C GLU A 104 -8.22 -21.60 -31.90
N GLN A 105 -8.04 -21.80 -33.22
CA GLN A 105 -7.03 -21.09 -34.01
C GLN A 105 -7.25 -19.57 -33.98
N LEU A 106 -8.49 -19.12 -34.15
CA LEU A 106 -8.84 -17.70 -34.09
C LEU A 106 -8.58 -17.08 -32.70
N GLN A 107 -8.89 -17.79 -31.61
CA GLN A 107 -8.60 -17.35 -30.25
C GLN A 107 -7.10 -17.31 -29.95
N SER A 108 -6.34 -18.32 -30.37
CA SER A 108 -4.88 -18.33 -30.20
C SER A 108 -4.19 -17.21 -31.00
N LEU A 109 -4.69 -16.89 -32.19
CA LEU A 109 -4.23 -15.74 -32.99
C LEU A 109 -4.59 -14.39 -32.35
N GLN A 110 -5.77 -14.27 -31.72
CA GLN A 110 -6.16 -13.09 -30.96
C GLN A 110 -5.24 -12.88 -29.75
N LEU A 111 -5.00 -13.92 -28.95
CA LEU A 111 -4.10 -13.87 -27.80
C LEU A 111 -2.65 -13.55 -28.22
N ALA A 112 -2.15 -14.15 -29.31
CA ALA A 112 -0.83 -13.84 -29.84
C ALA A 112 -0.71 -12.36 -30.26
N LYS A 113 -1.72 -11.83 -30.96
CA LYS A 113 -1.79 -10.42 -31.35
C LYS A 113 -1.86 -9.47 -30.14
N GLU A 114 -2.58 -9.85 -29.08
CA GLU A 114 -2.64 -9.07 -27.84
C GLU A 114 -1.30 -9.05 -27.12
N ILE A 115 -0.61 -10.19 -27.03
CA ILE A 115 0.75 -10.29 -26.47
C ILE A 115 1.75 -9.47 -27.29
N GLU A 116 1.70 -9.51 -28.63
CA GLU A 116 2.54 -8.68 -29.51
C GLU A 116 2.25 -7.19 -29.31
N LYS A 117 0.97 -6.80 -29.29
CA LYS A 117 0.54 -5.41 -29.05
C LYS A 117 1.09 -4.90 -27.72
N ASP A 118 0.92 -5.65 -26.64
CA ASP A 118 1.34 -5.23 -25.31
C ASP A 118 2.88 -5.21 -25.19
N ALA A 119 3.59 -6.08 -25.89
CA ALA A 119 5.05 -6.01 -26.03
C ALA A 119 5.51 -4.74 -26.80
N PHE A 120 4.82 -4.34 -27.87
CA PHE A 120 5.11 -3.09 -28.59
C PHE A 120 4.74 -1.86 -27.76
N GLU A 121 3.65 -1.88 -26.99
CA GLU A 121 3.28 -0.79 -26.08
C GLU A 121 4.29 -0.66 -24.92
N ALA A 122 4.80 -1.78 -24.39
CA ALA A 122 5.88 -1.78 -23.41
C ALA A 122 7.21 -1.24 -23.98
N GLN A 123 7.62 -1.65 -25.18
CA GLN A 123 8.80 -1.09 -25.87
C GLN A 123 8.65 0.41 -26.13
N LEU A 124 7.47 0.86 -26.58
CA LEU A 124 7.18 2.27 -26.81
C LEU A 124 7.19 3.08 -25.50
N ALA A 125 6.72 2.50 -24.38
CA ALA A 125 6.81 3.11 -23.07
C ALA A 125 8.26 3.21 -22.58
N GLN A 126 9.06 2.16 -22.76
CA GLN A 126 10.50 2.14 -22.43
C GLN A 126 11.25 3.22 -23.21
N VAL A 127 11.14 3.26 -24.55
CA VAL A 127 11.85 4.25 -25.38
C VAL A 127 11.41 5.69 -25.05
N ARG A 128 10.15 5.91 -24.68
CA ARG A 128 9.68 7.21 -24.17
C ARG A 128 10.31 7.57 -22.83
N HIS A 129 10.49 6.60 -21.93
CA HIS A 129 11.12 6.81 -20.63
C HIS A 129 12.61 7.12 -20.79
N GLU A 130 13.35 6.36 -21.61
CA GLU A 130 14.77 6.58 -21.92
C GLU A 130 15.00 7.93 -22.60
N PHE A 131 14.12 8.33 -23.54
CA PHE A 131 14.17 9.64 -24.18
C PHE A 131 13.90 10.79 -23.19
N GLN A 132 12.95 10.61 -22.26
CA GLN A 132 12.67 11.62 -21.24
C GLN A 132 13.80 11.73 -20.21
N GLU A 133 14.41 10.62 -19.78
CA GLU A 133 15.58 10.62 -18.89
C GLU A 133 16.79 11.30 -19.55
N THR A 134 17.13 10.94 -20.79
CA THR A 134 18.27 11.54 -21.50
C THR A 134 18.05 13.04 -21.77
N LYS A 135 16.82 13.45 -22.09
CA LYS A 135 16.43 14.87 -22.16
C LYS A 135 16.61 15.58 -20.81
N ASP A 136 16.18 14.98 -19.70
CA ASP A 136 16.26 15.61 -18.39
C ASP A 136 17.72 15.67 -17.89
N GLN A 137 18.52 14.63 -18.14
CA GLN A 137 19.98 14.63 -17.93
C GLN A 137 20.63 15.81 -18.69
N LEU A 138 20.43 15.91 -20.01
CA LEU A 138 20.96 17.01 -20.82
C LEU A 138 20.46 18.39 -20.35
N THR A 139 19.23 18.47 -19.85
CA THR A 139 18.68 19.70 -19.26
C THR A 139 19.42 20.08 -17.96
N THR A 140 19.70 19.12 -17.08
CA THR A 140 20.50 19.40 -15.86
C THR A 140 21.95 19.74 -16.20
N GLU A 141 22.57 19.10 -17.19
CA GLU A 141 23.91 19.47 -17.68
C GLU A 141 23.92 20.89 -18.24
N ASN A 142 22.92 21.29 -19.01
CA ASN A 142 22.80 22.64 -19.55
C ASN A 142 22.68 23.69 -18.43
N ILE A 143 21.88 23.42 -17.39
CA ILE A 143 21.76 24.28 -16.20
C ILE A 143 23.11 24.40 -15.46
N ILE A 144 23.83 23.28 -15.29
CA ILE A 144 25.16 23.26 -14.65
C ILE A 144 26.20 24.01 -15.49
N LEU A 145 26.15 23.90 -16.82
CA LEU A 145 27.02 24.63 -17.74
C LEU A 145 26.70 26.14 -17.74
N GLY A 146 25.43 26.53 -17.69
CA GLY A 146 25.02 27.93 -17.51
C GLY A 146 25.52 28.52 -16.19
N GLY A 147 25.44 27.77 -15.09
CA GLY A 147 26.01 28.18 -13.80
C GLY A 147 27.54 28.33 -13.84
N LYS A 148 28.25 27.42 -14.53
CA LYS A 148 29.71 27.53 -14.76
C LYS A 148 30.06 28.74 -15.63
N LEU A 149 29.25 29.04 -16.66
CA LEU A 149 29.45 30.19 -17.53
C LEU A 149 29.29 31.50 -16.76
N ALA A 150 28.21 31.66 -15.98
CA ALA A 150 27.99 32.84 -15.16
C ALA A 150 29.12 33.10 -14.14
N ALA A 151 29.65 32.04 -13.50
CA ALA A 151 30.81 32.15 -12.62
C ALA A 151 32.11 32.54 -13.35
N LEU A 152 32.26 32.12 -14.62
CA LEU A 152 33.39 32.50 -15.47
C LEU A 152 33.27 33.95 -15.96
N GLU A 153 32.06 34.42 -16.26
CA GLU A 153 31.77 35.82 -16.58
C GLU A 153 32.01 36.74 -15.38
N GLU A 154 31.61 36.33 -14.17
CA GLU A 154 31.92 37.05 -12.93
C GLU A 154 33.43 37.14 -12.71
N PHE A 155 34.16 36.02 -12.84
CA PHE A 155 35.63 36.01 -12.75
C PHE A 155 36.29 36.90 -13.81
N ARG A 156 35.77 36.92 -15.05
CA ARG A 156 36.24 37.78 -16.13
C ARG A 156 36.07 39.27 -15.76
N LEU A 157 34.93 39.63 -15.18
CA LEU A 157 34.62 41.00 -14.75
C LEU A 157 35.45 41.42 -13.53
N GLN A 158 35.60 40.55 -12.52
CA GLN A 158 36.49 40.78 -11.37
C GLN A 158 37.95 40.99 -11.82
N LYS A 159 38.43 40.20 -12.78
CA LYS A 159 39.78 40.37 -13.38
C LYS A 159 39.91 41.70 -14.12
N GLU A 160 38.89 42.11 -14.87
CA GLU A 160 38.89 43.38 -15.59
C GLU A 160 38.91 44.57 -14.62
N GLU A 161 38.05 44.58 -13.61
CA GLU A 161 38.08 45.57 -12.52
C GLU A 161 39.44 45.65 -11.82
N LEU A 162 40.05 44.50 -11.52
CA LEU A 162 41.35 44.44 -10.85
C LEU A 162 42.46 44.99 -11.75
N THR A 163 42.42 44.67 -13.05
CA THR A 163 43.35 45.23 -14.05
C THR A 163 43.22 46.74 -14.15
N GLN A 164 41.99 47.27 -14.21
CA GLN A 164 41.73 48.71 -14.23
C GLN A 164 42.26 49.41 -12.96
N LYS A 165 42.07 48.78 -11.79
CA LYS A 165 42.60 49.28 -10.51
C LYS A 165 44.14 49.32 -10.53
N PHE A 166 44.81 48.26 -11.00
CA PHE A 166 46.26 48.26 -11.18
C PHE A 166 46.74 49.36 -12.13
N MET A 167 46.15 49.49 -13.33
CA MET A 167 46.51 50.56 -14.28
C MET A 167 46.35 51.96 -13.67
N SER A 168 45.31 52.19 -12.86
CA SER A 168 45.10 53.48 -12.18
C SER A 168 46.16 53.77 -11.10
N LEU A 169 46.69 52.73 -10.44
CA LEU A 169 47.76 52.85 -9.44
C LEU A 169 49.13 53.01 -10.11
N GLU A 170 49.38 52.32 -11.23
CA GLU A 170 50.60 52.47 -12.03
C GLU A 170 50.72 53.90 -12.60
N GLU A 171 49.61 54.47 -13.08
CA GLU A 171 49.59 55.85 -13.57
C GLU A 171 49.77 56.87 -12.43
N GLN A 172 49.13 56.66 -11.26
CA GLN A 172 49.36 57.50 -10.07
C GLN A 172 50.81 57.44 -9.58
N LEU A 173 51.44 56.25 -9.64
CA LEU A 173 52.84 56.08 -9.27
C LEU A 173 53.76 56.80 -10.28
N ARG A 174 53.44 56.73 -11.59
CA ARG A 174 54.12 57.52 -12.63
C ARG A 174 53.97 59.02 -12.45
N THR A 175 52.79 59.54 -12.11
CA THR A 175 52.62 60.97 -11.87
C THR A 175 53.44 61.42 -10.66
N GLN A 176 53.44 60.66 -9.57
CA GLN A 176 54.30 60.93 -8.40
C GLN A 176 55.80 60.83 -8.73
N GLU A 177 56.22 59.85 -9.54
CA GLU A 177 57.62 59.71 -9.95
C GLU A 177 58.08 60.92 -10.80
N ASN A 178 57.21 61.41 -11.69
CA ASN A 178 57.48 62.58 -12.53
C ASN A 178 57.45 63.88 -11.72
N GLU A 179 56.46 64.07 -10.84
CA GLU A 179 56.41 65.19 -9.89
C GLU A 179 57.65 65.23 -9.00
N HIS A 180 58.16 64.08 -8.55
CA HIS A 180 59.39 64.00 -7.78
C HIS A 180 60.64 64.33 -8.60
N LYS A 181 60.75 63.85 -9.84
CA LYS A 181 61.82 64.23 -10.78
C LYS A 181 61.84 65.74 -11.03
N ASP A 182 60.68 66.34 -11.29
CA ASP A 182 60.54 67.77 -11.47
C ASP A 182 60.86 68.54 -10.18
N TYR A 183 60.47 68.05 -9.01
CA TYR A 183 60.83 68.65 -7.72
C TYR A 183 62.35 68.63 -7.49
N VAL A 184 63.01 67.49 -7.74
CA VAL A 184 64.47 67.34 -7.63
C VAL A 184 65.18 68.26 -8.61
N HIS A 185 64.82 68.23 -9.89
CA HIS A 185 65.41 69.12 -10.91
C HIS A 185 65.20 70.61 -10.57
N ASN A 186 64.05 70.99 -10.01
CA ASN A 186 63.82 72.36 -9.52
C ASN A 186 64.65 72.71 -8.27
N LEU A 187 64.92 71.76 -7.38
CA LEU A 187 65.85 71.96 -6.25
C LEU A 187 67.31 72.07 -6.72
N GLU A 188 67.74 71.24 -7.67
CA GLU A 188 69.07 71.30 -8.27
C GLU A 188 69.29 72.63 -8.98
N LYS A 189 68.32 73.04 -9.81
CA LYS A 189 68.31 74.34 -10.49
C LYS A 189 68.39 75.51 -9.51
N LYS A 190 67.61 75.49 -8.41
CA LYS A 190 67.73 76.47 -7.31
C LYS A 190 69.12 76.43 -6.68
N SER A 191 69.62 75.25 -6.33
CA SER A 191 70.95 75.08 -5.72
C SER A 191 72.08 75.61 -6.60
N VAL A 192 72.02 75.42 -7.92
CA VAL A 192 72.98 75.98 -8.89
C VAL A 192 72.87 77.50 -8.95
N LEU A 193 71.65 78.05 -9.06
CA LEU A 193 71.42 79.49 -9.08
C LEU A 193 71.87 80.17 -7.78
N ASP A 194 71.60 79.57 -6.62
CA ASP A 194 72.02 80.08 -5.31
C ASP A 194 73.54 79.93 -5.09
N LYS A 195 74.17 78.85 -5.58
CA LYS A 195 75.65 78.72 -5.61
C LYS A 195 76.28 79.80 -6.47
N ASP A 196 75.72 80.12 -7.63
CA ASP A 196 76.25 81.18 -8.50
C ASP A 196 75.93 82.60 -7.99
N ARG A 197 74.78 82.79 -7.34
CA ARG A 197 74.48 84.01 -6.58
C ARG A 197 75.49 84.20 -5.45
N LEU A 198 75.74 83.16 -4.65
CA LEU A 198 76.70 83.19 -3.55
C LEU A 198 78.13 83.37 -4.06
N ARG A 199 78.52 82.77 -5.20
CA ARG A 199 79.81 83.05 -5.86
C ARG A 199 79.94 84.52 -6.26
N LYS A 200 78.92 85.11 -6.90
CA LYS A 200 78.90 86.54 -7.25
C LYS A 200 78.98 87.43 -6.01
N GLU A 201 78.24 87.10 -4.96
CA GLU A 201 78.28 87.84 -3.70
C GLU A 201 79.62 87.66 -2.97
N ILE A 202 80.23 86.46 -2.98
CA ILE A 202 81.57 86.23 -2.44
C ILE A 202 82.60 87.02 -3.24
N ILE A 203 82.54 87.06 -4.58
CA ILE A 203 83.45 87.88 -5.40
C ILE A 203 83.27 89.36 -5.08
N GLN A 204 82.03 89.84 -4.94
CA GLN A 204 81.75 91.23 -4.56
C GLN A 204 82.24 91.55 -3.14
N ARG A 205 81.99 90.66 -2.16
CA ARG A 205 82.46 90.78 -0.78
C ARG A 205 83.99 90.67 -0.71
N VAL A 206 84.64 89.81 -1.48
CA VAL A 206 86.11 89.68 -1.55
C VAL A 206 86.74 90.91 -2.20
N ASN A 207 86.13 91.50 -3.23
CA ASN A 207 86.57 92.77 -3.78
C ASN A 207 86.43 93.91 -2.76
N MET A 208 85.29 93.98 -2.06
CA MET A 208 85.05 94.94 -0.97
C MET A 208 86.06 94.73 0.17
N VAL A 209 86.25 93.49 0.62
CA VAL A 209 87.19 93.09 1.67
C VAL A 209 88.64 93.27 1.22
N ALA A 210 88.97 93.21 -0.08
CA ALA A 210 90.29 93.59 -0.58
C ALA A 210 90.49 95.11 -0.56
N THR A 211 89.46 95.92 -0.84
CA THR A 211 89.54 97.38 -0.63
C THR A 211 89.57 97.75 0.85
N GLU A 212 88.87 97.03 1.72
CA GLU A 212 88.93 97.24 3.18
C GLU A 212 90.23 96.70 3.78
N PHE A 213 90.80 95.57 3.34
CA PHE A 213 92.13 95.14 3.80
C PHE A 213 93.22 96.13 3.38
N ARG A 214 93.12 96.77 2.20
CA ARG A 214 94.03 97.88 1.84
C ARG A 214 93.92 99.09 2.79
N LYS A 215 92.75 99.32 3.41
CA LYS A 215 92.54 100.35 4.45
C LYS A 215 92.93 99.88 5.85
N VAL A 216 92.63 98.63 6.19
CA VAL A 216 92.72 98.06 7.55
C VAL A 216 94.08 97.44 7.84
N ALA A 217 94.78 96.85 6.86
CA ALA A 217 96.20 96.52 6.99
C ALA A 217 97.08 97.79 7.09
N THR A 218 96.59 98.93 6.58
CA THR A 218 97.14 100.27 6.79
C THR A 218 96.75 100.85 8.17
N SER A 219 95.96 100.15 8.98
CA SER A 219 95.40 100.65 10.25
C SER A 219 95.74 99.77 11.46
N GLN A 220 95.20 98.54 11.57
CA GLN A 220 95.31 97.69 12.77
C GLN A 220 95.31 96.20 12.41
N MET A 221 96.44 95.51 12.63
CA MET A 221 96.67 94.14 12.14
C MET A 221 96.72 93.05 13.23
N TRP A 222 96.73 93.40 14.53
CA TRP A 222 97.07 92.44 15.60
C TRP A 222 95.88 92.03 16.49
N ASP A 223 95.05 92.96 16.95
CA ASP A 223 93.99 92.67 17.93
C ASP A 223 92.85 91.77 17.40
N THR A 224 92.56 91.85 16.10
CA THR A 224 91.49 91.07 15.44
C THR A 224 91.76 89.56 15.56
N THR A 225 93.01 89.13 15.35
CA THR A 225 93.43 87.72 15.39
C THR A 225 93.19 87.11 16.76
N LYS A 226 93.45 87.87 17.84
CA LYS A 226 93.28 87.41 19.22
C LYS A 226 91.81 87.13 19.58
N ARG A 227 90.89 87.98 19.12
CA ARG A 227 89.44 87.85 19.38
C ARG A 227 88.82 86.68 18.62
N ALA A 228 89.21 86.49 17.35
CA ALA A 228 88.72 85.39 16.51
C ALA A 228 89.01 83.99 17.09
N ILE A 229 90.19 83.80 17.71
CA ILE A 229 90.57 82.52 18.34
C ILE A 229 89.64 82.20 19.53
N THR A 230 89.35 83.18 20.39
CA THR A 230 88.48 82.97 21.56
C THR A 230 87.03 82.64 21.18
N GLU A 231 86.50 83.26 20.12
CA GLU A 231 85.14 83.00 19.64
C GLU A 231 85.03 81.63 18.96
N ASN A 232 86.02 81.24 18.16
CA ASN A 232 86.05 79.94 17.49
C ASN A 232 86.10 78.76 18.49
N ASN A 233 86.87 78.90 19.58
CA ASN A 233 86.89 77.93 20.67
C ASN A 233 85.52 77.78 21.36
N ALA A 234 84.79 78.90 21.57
CA ALA A 234 83.45 78.87 22.16
C ALA A 234 82.42 78.21 21.23
N VAL A 235 82.46 78.51 19.93
CA VAL A 235 81.61 77.86 18.90
C VAL A 235 81.89 76.36 18.82
N THR A 236 83.16 75.95 18.84
CA THR A 236 83.57 74.54 18.80
C THR A 236 83.02 73.75 20.00
N LEU A 237 83.03 74.34 21.20
CA LEU A 237 82.42 73.75 22.41
C LEU A 237 80.90 73.58 22.31
N GLN A 238 80.19 74.58 21.77
CA GLN A 238 78.73 74.49 21.57
C GLN A 238 78.36 73.48 20.47
N LEU A 239 79.18 73.39 19.41
CA LEU A 239 79.00 72.41 18.34
C LEU A 239 79.14 70.99 18.90
N ALA A 240 80.21 70.70 19.65
CA ALA A 240 80.42 69.39 20.28
C ALA A 240 79.27 68.99 21.24
N LYS A 241 78.73 69.96 22.01
CA LYS A 241 77.55 69.74 22.85
C LYS A 241 76.31 69.39 22.01
N THR A 242 76.08 70.12 20.93
CA THR A 242 74.94 69.92 20.02
C THR A 242 75.03 68.57 19.31
N THR A 243 76.21 68.19 18.81
CA THR A 243 76.48 66.87 18.21
C THR A 243 76.19 65.75 19.19
N ARG A 244 76.62 65.87 20.46
CA ARG A 244 76.34 64.87 21.50
C ARG A 244 74.84 64.68 21.74
N GLN A 245 74.08 65.77 21.82
CA GLN A 245 72.62 65.71 21.95
C GLN A 245 71.96 65.08 20.71
N GLY A 246 72.43 65.40 19.51
CA GLY A 246 71.99 64.75 18.27
C GLY A 246 72.23 63.23 18.27
N THR A 247 73.40 62.77 18.71
CA THR A 247 73.69 61.32 18.81
C THR A 247 72.82 60.60 19.84
N GLN A 248 72.39 61.28 20.91
CA GLN A 248 71.47 60.70 21.90
C GLN A 248 70.05 60.55 21.33
N LEU A 249 69.54 61.59 20.67
CA LEU A 249 68.21 61.56 20.03
C LEU A 249 68.13 60.53 18.89
N LEU A 250 69.23 60.27 18.17
CA LEU A 250 69.29 59.20 17.17
C LEU A 250 69.16 57.81 17.82
N ALA A 251 69.91 57.52 18.89
CA ALA A 251 69.82 56.26 19.61
C ALA A 251 68.44 56.04 20.24
N GLU A 252 67.81 57.09 20.76
CA GLU A 252 66.41 57.05 21.23
C GLU A 252 65.43 56.76 20.08
N ASN A 253 65.63 57.34 18.89
CA ASN A 253 64.79 57.06 17.72
C ASN A 253 64.92 55.61 17.23
N GLU A 254 66.13 55.06 17.24
CA GLU A 254 66.39 53.64 16.91
C GLU A 254 65.71 52.69 17.89
N GLN A 255 65.77 52.98 19.21
CA GLN A 255 65.06 52.21 20.22
C GLN A 255 63.53 52.30 20.04
N LEU A 256 62.99 53.49 19.80
CA LEU A 256 61.56 53.69 19.56
C LEU A 256 61.07 52.96 18.29
N ARG A 257 61.86 52.96 17.20
CA ARG A 257 61.58 52.13 16.01
C ARG A 257 61.60 50.64 16.34
N GLY A 258 62.59 50.15 17.08
CA GLY A 258 62.65 48.76 17.52
C GLY A 258 61.44 48.35 18.38
N HIS A 259 60.94 49.25 19.23
CA HIS A 259 59.69 49.04 19.98
C HIS A 259 58.46 49.03 19.08
N GLN A 260 58.38 49.95 18.11
CA GLN A 260 57.28 50.01 17.12
C GLN A 260 57.23 48.72 16.27
N ASP A 261 58.36 48.27 15.73
CA ASP A 261 58.45 47.04 14.93
C ASP A 261 58.01 45.81 15.73
N ASN A 262 58.38 45.74 17.01
CA ASN A 262 57.98 44.64 17.89
C ASN A 262 56.49 44.69 18.25
N LEU A 263 55.91 45.88 18.42
CA LEU A 263 54.47 46.05 18.62
C LEU A 263 53.68 45.68 17.36
N CYS A 264 54.16 46.04 16.17
CA CYS A 264 53.57 45.63 14.88
C CYS A 264 53.54 44.10 14.73
N LYS A 265 54.66 43.40 15.04
CA LYS A 265 54.72 41.92 15.03
C LYS A 265 53.73 41.30 16.03
N GLN A 266 53.56 41.90 17.21
CA GLN A 266 52.57 41.43 18.20
C GLN A 266 51.13 41.61 17.70
N LEU A 267 50.82 42.76 17.08
CA LEU A 267 49.51 43.02 16.48
C LEU A 267 49.20 42.03 15.35
N GLU A 268 50.16 41.76 14.46
CA GLU A 268 49.99 40.78 13.38
C GLU A 268 49.73 39.36 13.91
N LEU A 269 50.47 38.92 14.94
CA LEU A 269 50.24 37.62 15.59
C LEU A 269 48.85 37.52 16.24
N LEU A 270 48.40 38.59 16.90
CA LEU A 270 47.06 38.66 17.51
C LEU A 270 45.95 38.66 16.45
N GLU A 271 46.10 39.42 15.37
CA GLU A 271 45.12 39.47 14.28
C GLU A 271 45.04 38.13 13.54
N ASN A 272 46.17 37.46 13.30
CA ASN A 272 46.21 36.12 12.72
C ASN A 272 45.58 35.07 13.64
N SER A 273 45.78 35.17 14.97
CA SER A 273 45.09 34.35 15.96
C SER A 273 43.57 34.59 15.93
N GLN A 274 43.12 35.85 15.88
CA GLN A 274 41.71 36.22 15.76
C GLN A 274 41.08 35.67 14.46
N LYS A 275 41.77 35.79 13.32
CA LYS A 275 41.37 35.22 12.02
C LYS A 275 41.24 33.69 12.10
N LEU A 276 42.17 33.00 12.77
CA LEU A 276 42.11 31.55 12.98
C LEU A 276 40.91 31.15 13.86
N MET A 277 40.69 31.86 14.98
CA MET A 277 39.57 31.62 15.89
C MET A 277 38.22 31.89 15.24
N ALA A 278 38.09 32.94 14.43
CA ALA A 278 36.89 33.21 13.65
C ALA A 278 36.59 32.09 12.63
N ARG A 279 37.62 31.57 11.94
CA ARG A 279 37.49 30.40 11.03
C ARG A 279 37.05 29.15 11.78
N LYS A 280 37.66 28.84 12.94
CA LYS A 280 37.27 27.71 13.81
C LYS A 280 35.82 27.86 14.30
N ASN A 281 35.46 29.02 14.84
CA ASN A 281 34.11 29.29 15.34
C ASN A 281 33.05 29.14 14.24
N ARG A 282 33.32 29.61 13.00
CA ARG A 282 32.43 29.37 11.85
C ARG A 282 32.28 27.88 11.52
N GLY A 283 33.35 27.11 11.65
CA GLY A 283 33.32 25.65 11.51
C GLY A 283 32.46 24.98 12.59
N HIS A 284 32.70 25.30 13.86
CA HIS A 284 31.90 24.81 14.98
C HIS A 284 30.42 25.21 14.85
N GLN A 285 30.11 26.44 14.43
CA GLN A 285 28.74 26.90 14.18
C GLN A 285 28.05 26.03 13.11
N LYS A 286 28.73 25.69 12.00
CA LYS A 286 28.18 24.81 10.97
C LYS A 286 27.95 23.38 11.48
N VAL A 287 28.88 22.84 12.27
CA VAL A 287 28.72 21.51 12.90
C VAL A 287 27.56 21.50 13.88
N ILE A 288 27.40 22.54 14.70
CA ILE A 288 26.26 22.70 15.61
C ILE A 288 24.94 22.70 14.82
N LEU A 289 24.83 23.53 13.76
CA LEU A 289 23.63 23.56 12.93
C LEU A 289 23.30 22.20 12.30
N MET A 290 24.29 21.49 11.75
CA MET A 290 24.09 20.15 11.18
C MET A 290 23.66 19.12 12.23
N LEU A 291 24.20 19.19 13.45
CA LEU A 291 23.79 18.32 14.57
C LEU A 291 22.39 18.68 15.08
N THR A 292 22.04 19.96 15.18
CA THR A 292 20.70 20.41 15.55
C THR A 292 19.65 19.95 14.54
N GLU A 293 19.95 20.02 13.23
CA GLU A 293 19.08 19.51 12.18
C GLU A 293 18.93 17.98 12.25
N LYS A 294 20.03 17.23 12.44
CA LYS A 294 19.95 15.78 12.62
C LYS A 294 19.19 15.38 13.89
N CYS A 295 19.28 16.14 14.97
CA CYS A 295 18.43 15.94 16.16
C CYS A 295 16.95 16.21 15.87
N ARG A 296 16.62 17.21 15.04
CA ARG A 296 15.24 17.48 14.59
C ARG A 296 14.69 16.33 13.74
N GLU A 297 15.44 15.88 12.74
CA GLU A 297 15.06 14.72 11.90
C GLU A 297 14.82 13.46 12.74
N LEU A 298 15.69 13.18 13.72
CA LEU A 298 15.52 12.05 14.62
C LEU A 298 14.28 12.20 15.52
N GLN A 299 13.99 13.40 16.01
CA GLN A 299 12.77 13.67 16.80
C GLN A 299 11.49 13.47 15.96
N GLU A 300 11.47 13.99 14.73
CA GLU A 300 10.38 13.80 13.77
C GLU A 300 10.15 12.32 13.48
N GLY A 301 11.23 11.57 13.15
CA GLY A 301 11.16 10.11 12.93
C GLY A 301 10.72 9.32 14.17
N THR A 302 11.13 9.70 15.39
CA THR A 302 10.60 9.05 16.61
C THR A 302 9.12 9.33 16.84
N ALA A 303 8.65 10.56 16.58
CA ALA A 303 7.24 10.90 16.71
C ALA A 303 6.36 10.17 15.67
N GLU A 304 6.88 9.94 14.46
CA GLU A 304 6.22 9.11 13.45
C GLU A 304 6.18 7.63 13.85
N ALA A 305 7.29 7.09 14.37
CA ALA A 305 7.34 5.72 14.89
C ALA A 305 6.37 5.50 16.07
N GLU A 306 6.22 6.49 16.97
CA GLU A 306 5.23 6.46 18.05
C GLU A 306 3.78 6.49 17.54
N ARG A 307 3.47 7.35 16.55
CA ARG A 307 2.14 7.37 15.91
C ARG A 307 1.80 6.02 15.27
N LEU A 308 2.74 5.44 14.52
CA LEU A 308 2.58 4.12 13.90
C LEU A 308 2.41 3.01 14.96
N ARG A 309 3.14 3.08 16.08
CA ARG A 309 3.00 2.14 17.19
C ARG A 309 1.63 2.20 17.87
N VAL A 310 1.07 3.40 18.04
CA VAL A 310 -0.31 3.58 18.55
C VAL A 310 -1.33 3.01 17.58
N LEU A 311 -1.18 3.27 16.27
CA LEU A 311 -2.07 2.74 15.24
C LEU A 311 -2.03 1.20 15.15
N LEU A 312 -0.83 0.61 15.23
CA LEU A 312 -0.66 -0.86 15.29
C LEU A 312 -1.34 -1.43 16.54
N GLY A 313 -1.16 -0.84 17.72
CA GLY A 313 -1.81 -1.27 18.95
C GLY A 313 -3.35 -1.13 18.93
N GLN A 314 -3.90 -0.23 18.12
CA GLN A 314 -5.34 -0.14 17.86
C GLN A 314 -5.81 -1.27 16.94
N LEU A 315 -5.10 -1.51 15.83
CA LEU A 315 -5.40 -2.61 14.89
C LEU A 315 -5.29 -4.00 15.54
N GLU A 316 -4.34 -4.20 16.46
CA GLU A 316 -4.22 -5.43 17.25
C GLU A 316 -5.42 -5.64 18.18
N GLN A 317 -5.95 -4.56 18.79
CA GLN A 317 -7.15 -4.63 19.63
C GLN A 317 -8.41 -4.91 18.81
N ASP A 318 -8.57 -4.28 17.65
CA ASP A 318 -9.68 -4.55 16.73
C ASP A 318 -9.64 -5.97 16.18
N LEU A 319 -8.45 -6.49 15.83
CA LEU A 319 -8.26 -7.88 15.41
C LEU A 319 -8.65 -8.87 16.52
N LEU A 320 -8.18 -8.64 17.76
CA LEU A 320 -8.53 -9.47 18.91
C LEU A 320 -10.04 -9.46 19.19
N LYS A 321 -10.69 -8.30 19.07
CA LYS A 321 -12.14 -8.16 19.20
C LYS A 321 -12.88 -8.92 18.09
N GLN A 322 -12.51 -8.72 16.82
CA GLN A 322 -13.09 -9.46 15.70
C GLN A 322 -12.90 -10.98 15.84
N GLN A 323 -11.79 -11.44 16.41
CA GLN A 323 -11.55 -12.85 16.70
C GLN A 323 -12.49 -13.39 17.80
N GLN A 324 -12.72 -12.62 18.87
CA GLN A 324 -13.68 -12.96 19.92
C GLN A 324 -15.11 -12.98 19.38
N ASP A 325 -15.53 -11.98 18.60
CA ASP A 325 -16.84 -11.90 17.96
C ASP A 325 -17.06 -13.09 17.00
N ASN A 326 -16.04 -13.46 16.19
CA ASN A 326 -16.08 -14.66 15.35
C ASN A 326 -16.21 -15.95 16.16
N GLN A 327 -15.57 -16.04 17.32
CA GLN A 327 -15.68 -17.22 18.18
C GLN A 327 -17.06 -17.31 18.85
N ALA A 328 -17.63 -16.18 19.26
CA ALA A 328 -19.00 -16.11 19.78
C ALA A 328 -20.03 -16.55 18.72
N LEU A 329 -19.94 -16.02 17.49
CA LEU A 329 -20.83 -16.39 16.38
C LEU A 329 -20.70 -17.87 15.97
N ARG A 330 -19.50 -18.46 16.06
CA ARG A 330 -19.32 -19.92 15.86
C ARG A 330 -20.02 -20.74 16.95
N ASN A 331 -19.88 -20.33 18.22
CA ASN A 331 -20.55 -21.00 19.33
C ASN A 331 -22.09 -20.89 19.23
N GLU A 332 -22.61 -19.74 18.80
CA GLU A 332 -24.05 -19.54 18.55
C GLU A 332 -24.56 -20.41 17.40
N ARG A 333 -23.86 -20.40 16.26
CA ARG A 333 -24.12 -21.30 15.12
C ARG A 333 -24.19 -22.75 15.56
N ASP A 334 -23.26 -23.21 16.39
CA ASP A 334 -23.19 -24.60 16.82
C ASP A 334 -24.29 -24.95 17.84
N GLN A 335 -24.73 -24.00 18.67
CA GLN A 335 -25.95 -24.15 19.47
C GLN A 335 -27.22 -24.23 18.61
N LEU A 336 -27.34 -23.40 17.57
CA LEU A 336 -28.47 -23.42 16.63
C LEU A 336 -28.50 -24.71 15.80
N ASN A 337 -27.35 -25.21 15.36
CA ASN A 337 -27.23 -26.52 14.71
C ASN A 337 -27.72 -27.65 15.63
N LEU A 338 -27.28 -27.67 16.89
CA LEU A 338 -27.75 -28.66 17.88
C LEU A 338 -29.25 -28.55 18.19
N GLN A 339 -29.85 -27.36 18.10
CA GLN A 339 -31.30 -27.19 18.21
C GLN A 339 -32.03 -27.72 16.96
N LEU A 340 -31.50 -27.44 15.77
CA LEU A 340 -32.04 -27.91 14.50
C LEU A 340 -31.98 -29.45 14.39
N GLU A 341 -30.87 -30.07 14.79
CA GLU A 341 -30.74 -31.53 14.85
C GLU A 341 -31.77 -32.18 15.78
N ARG A 342 -32.02 -31.57 16.96
CA ARG A 342 -33.07 -32.03 17.88
C ARG A 342 -34.47 -31.91 17.25
N GLN A 343 -34.80 -30.77 16.65
CA GLN A 343 -36.08 -30.59 15.96
C GLN A 343 -36.26 -31.56 14.78
N GLN A 344 -35.19 -31.85 14.03
CA GLN A 344 -35.21 -32.87 12.98
C GLN A 344 -35.42 -34.29 13.54
N ALA A 345 -34.76 -34.65 14.64
CA ALA A 345 -34.95 -35.94 15.30
C ALA A 345 -36.36 -36.10 15.89
N GLU A 346 -36.92 -35.03 16.48
CA GLU A 346 -38.30 -34.98 16.96
C GLU A 346 -39.31 -35.07 15.80
N GLY A 347 -39.07 -34.35 14.70
CA GLY A 347 -39.86 -34.45 13.47
C GLY A 347 -39.84 -35.86 12.88
N GLN A 348 -38.68 -36.51 12.82
CA GLN A 348 -38.54 -37.91 12.39
C GLN A 348 -39.28 -38.87 13.33
N ARG A 349 -39.20 -38.66 14.65
CA ARG A 349 -39.94 -39.46 15.65
C ARG A 349 -41.46 -39.30 15.48
N LEU A 350 -41.95 -38.07 15.33
CA LEU A 350 -43.37 -37.77 15.10
C LEU A 350 -43.86 -38.38 13.78
N GLN A 351 -43.07 -38.29 12.70
CA GLN A 351 -43.37 -38.92 11.42
C GLN A 351 -43.42 -40.45 11.54
N GLN A 352 -42.52 -41.06 12.32
CA GLN A 352 -42.58 -42.50 12.61
C GLN A 352 -43.84 -42.87 13.41
N GLN A 353 -44.23 -42.09 14.42
CA GLN A 353 -45.45 -42.31 15.19
C GLN A 353 -46.70 -42.18 14.29
N LEU A 354 -46.79 -41.12 13.50
CA LEU A 354 -47.86 -40.94 12.50
C LEU A 354 -47.93 -42.11 11.52
N SER A 355 -46.78 -42.64 11.05
CA SER A 355 -46.75 -43.81 10.15
C SER A 355 -47.17 -45.12 10.81
N LYS A 356 -47.13 -45.21 12.15
CA LYS A 356 -47.66 -46.35 12.93
C LYS A 356 -49.17 -46.20 13.11
N GLU A 357 -49.63 -45.03 13.54
CA GLU A 357 -51.06 -44.70 13.67
C GLU A 357 -51.80 -44.87 12.34
N GLN A 358 -51.23 -44.42 11.22
CA GLN A 358 -51.80 -44.63 9.89
C GLN A 358 -51.93 -46.11 9.52
N LYS A 359 -51.02 -46.99 9.98
CA LYS A 359 -51.11 -48.44 9.74
C LYS A 359 -52.14 -49.10 10.65
N VAL A 360 -52.20 -48.72 11.93
CA VAL A 360 -53.24 -49.17 12.85
C VAL A 360 -54.61 -48.75 12.33
N ARG A 361 -54.78 -47.47 12.00
CA ARG A 361 -55.99 -46.93 11.38
C ARG A 361 -56.38 -47.66 10.09
N ALA A 362 -55.45 -47.87 9.15
CA ALA A 362 -55.73 -48.61 7.92
C ALA A 362 -56.16 -50.06 8.22
N SER A 363 -55.54 -50.72 9.20
CA SER A 363 -55.94 -52.07 9.62
C SER A 363 -57.35 -52.09 10.24
N LEU A 364 -57.70 -51.10 11.05
CA LEU A 364 -59.04 -50.92 11.63
C LEU A 364 -60.07 -50.56 10.56
N GLU A 365 -59.74 -49.71 9.58
CA GLU A 365 -60.60 -49.40 8.43
C GLU A 365 -60.85 -50.64 7.57
N THR A 366 -59.84 -51.51 7.35
CA THR A 366 -60.06 -52.80 6.67
C THR A 366 -60.87 -53.79 7.52
N ALA A 367 -60.68 -53.83 8.84
CA ALA A 367 -61.46 -54.69 9.73
C ALA A 367 -62.94 -54.22 9.83
N LEU A 368 -63.18 -52.91 9.84
CA LEU A 368 -64.52 -52.31 9.77
C LEU A 368 -65.18 -52.54 8.42
N ALA A 369 -64.44 -52.46 7.31
CA ALA A 369 -64.97 -52.79 5.98
C ALA A 369 -65.37 -54.27 5.89
N GLN A 370 -64.54 -55.19 6.40
CA GLN A 370 -64.84 -56.63 6.49
C GLN A 370 -66.02 -56.91 7.42
N ALA A 371 -66.09 -56.27 8.59
CA ALA A 371 -67.23 -56.37 9.50
C ALA A 371 -68.52 -55.84 8.84
N THR A 372 -68.44 -54.78 8.04
CA THR A 372 -69.56 -54.22 7.30
C THR A 372 -70.03 -55.15 6.19
N SER A 373 -69.13 -55.82 5.44
CA SER A 373 -69.53 -56.82 4.45
C SER A 373 -70.14 -58.05 5.13
N PHE A 374 -69.53 -58.59 6.19
CA PHE A 374 -70.13 -59.68 6.97
C PHE A 374 -71.53 -59.34 7.51
N LEU A 375 -71.76 -58.10 7.96
CA LEU A 375 -73.08 -57.63 8.37
C LEU A 375 -74.06 -57.49 7.19
N GLN A 376 -73.59 -57.05 6.01
CA GLN A 376 -74.40 -57.03 4.79
C GLN A 376 -74.78 -58.44 4.34
N ASP A 377 -73.87 -59.40 4.41
CA ASP A 377 -74.14 -60.81 4.11
C ASP A 377 -75.19 -61.40 5.07
N ILE A 378 -75.05 -61.14 6.38
CA ILE A 378 -76.05 -61.54 7.41
C ILE A 378 -77.43 -60.92 7.16
N VAL A 379 -77.50 -59.72 6.56
CA VAL A 379 -78.76 -59.00 6.27
C VAL A 379 -79.37 -59.39 4.92
N GLN A 380 -78.57 -59.78 3.93
CA GLN A 380 -79.05 -60.25 2.63
C GLN A 380 -79.58 -61.69 2.65
N MET A 381 -79.23 -62.48 3.67
CA MET A 381 -79.76 -63.82 3.92
C MET A 381 -81.26 -63.81 4.29
N GLN A 382 -82.13 -63.79 3.27
CA GLN A 382 -83.58 -63.92 3.47
C GLN A 382 -83.99 -65.37 3.76
N PRO A 383 -84.99 -65.60 4.63
CA PRO A 383 -85.54 -66.93 4.87
C PRO A 383 -86.48 -67.35 3.74
N ASN A 384 -86.20 -68.52 3.11
CA ASN A 384 -87.21 -69.22 2.32
C ASN A 384 -88.36 -69.65 3.24
N LYS A 385 -89.59 -69.29 2.88
CA LYS A 385 -90.76 -69.35 3.79
C LYS A 385 -91.50 -70.70 3.79
N GLU A 386 -90.85 -71.77 3.32
CA GLU A 386 -91.49 -73.04 3.02
C GLU A 386 -90.78 -74.24 3.65
N ASP A 387 -90.37 -74.12 4.92
CA ASP A 387 -90.34 -75.28 5.84
C ASP A 387 -90.29 -74.84 7.32
N ARG A 388 -90.83 -75.66 8.24
CA ARG A 388 -90.90 -75.29 9.68
C ARG A 388 -89.62 -75.55 10.47
N ASP A 389 -88.79 -76.50 10.06
CA ASP A 389 -87.56 -76.86 10.79
C ASP A 389 -86.35 -75.98 10.40
N PHE A 390 -86.49 -75.12 9.38
CA PHE A 390 -85.42 -74.23 8.91
C PHE A 390 -85.05 -73.11 9.89
N ASP A 391 -85.96 -72.65 10.75
CA ASP A 391 -85.70 -71.53 11.68
C ASP A 391 -84.55 -71.88 12.64
N VAL A 392 -84.54 -73.07 13.24
CA VAL A 392 -83.48 -73.46 14.19
C VAL A 392 -82.09 -73.49 13.52
N VAL A 393 -82.01 -74.00 12.29
CA VAL A 393 -80.74 -74.05 11.52
C VAL A 393 -80.30 -72.65 11.10
N PHE A 394 -81.23 -71.82 10.62
CA PHE A 394 -80.97 -70.44 10.25
C PHE A 394 -80.49 -69.59 11.43
N GLN A 395 -81.14 -69.70 12.59
CA GLN A 395 -80.73 -69.01 13.82
C GLN A 395 -79.36 -69.52 14.32
N LEU A 396 -79.06 -70.81 14.18
CA LEU A 396 -77.76 -71.37 14.56
C LEU A 396 -76.64 -70.86 13.65
N GLN A 397 -76.81 -70.90 12.33
CA GLN A 397 -75.83 -70.40 11.37
C GLN A 397 -75.63 -68.88 11.50
N ARG A 398 -76.72 -68.13 11.74
CA ARG A 398 -76.67 -66.68 12.05
C ARG A 398 -75.93 -66.40 13.35
N LYS A 399 -76.13 -67.21 14.40
CA LYS A 399 -75.41 -67.11 15.67
C LYS A 399 -73.93 -67.42 15.50
N GLU A 400 -73.57 -68.42 14.71
CA GLU A 400 -72.17 -68.74 14.40
C GLU A 400 -71.49 -67.62 13.61
N MET A 401 -72.14 -67.07 12.57
CA MET A 401 -71.66 -65.89 11.83
C MET A 401 -71.45 -64.68 12.75
N LEU A 402 -72.37 -64.41 13.68
CA LEU A 402 -72.22 -63.34 14.69
C LEU A 402 -71.09 -63.62 15.69
N GLN A 403 -70.82 -64.89 16.01
CA GLN A 403 -69.75 -65.30 16.91
C GLN A 403 -68.36 -65.24 16.22
N GLN A 404 -68.30 -65.54 14.92
CA GLN A 404 -67.12 -65.30 14.07
C GLN A 404 -66.85 -63.80 13.88
N LEU A 405 -67.89 -62.99 13.67
CA LEU A 405 -67.79 -61.53 13.63
C LEU A 405 -67.26 -60.96 14.96
N LEU A 406 -67.72 -61.47 16.10
CA LEU A 406 -67.24 -61.08 17.42
C LEU A 406 -65.75 -61.44 17.62
N LEU A 407 -65.30 -62.60 17.12
CA LEU A 407 -63.89 -63.01 17.12
C LEU A 407 -63.01 -62.13 16.21
N MET A 408 -63.49 -61.76 15.03
CA MET A 408 -62.81 -60.85 14.12
C MET A 408 -62.67 -59.44 14.70
N LEU A 409 -63.74 -58.89 15.28
CA LEU A 409 -63.70 -57.59 15.95
C LEU A 409 -62.81 -57.64 17.21
N GLY A 410 -62.85 -58.74 17.97
CA GLY A 410 -61.97 -58.96 19.12
C GLY A 410 -60.48 -58.97 18.75
N SER A 411 -60.10 -59.64 17.67
CA SER A 411 -58.69 -59.67 17.22
C SER A 411 -58.22 -58.33 16.66
N ALA A 412 -59.10 -57.56 16.02
CA ALA A 412 -58.83 -56.18 15.60
C ALA A 412 -58.61 -55.23 16.80
N VAL A 413 -59.41 -55.35 17.86
CA VAL A 413 -59.24 -54.57 19.10
C VAL A 413 -57.93 -54.93 19.83
N VAL A 414 -57.59 -56.22 19.92
CA VAL A 414 -56.29 -56.68 20.48
C VAL A 414 -55.10 -56.18 19.64
N SER A 415 -55.30 -55.94 18.34
CA SER A 415 -54.28 -55.34 17.46
C SER A 415 -54.13 -53.82 17.62
N SER A 416 -54.91 -53.18 18.50
CA SER A 416 -54.87 -51.73 18.78
C SER A 416 -54.73 -51.38 20.28
N PRO A 417 -53.62 -51.77 20.97
CA PRO A 417 -53.51 -51.61 22.43
C PRO A 417 -53.32 -50.17 22.93
N GLN A 418 -52.96 -49.21 22.04
CA GLN A 418 -52.36 -47.94 22.45
C GLN A 418 -53.35 -46.83 22.86
N MET A 419 -54.66 -47.07 22.81
CA MET A 419 -55.68 -46.10 23.24
C MET A 419 -55.81 -45.96 24.77
N ALA A 420 -55.18 -46.85 25.55
CA ALA A 420 -55.30 -46.87 27.01
C ALA A 420 -54.33 -45.93 27.76
N GLU A 421 -53.17 -45.60 27.19
CA GLU A 421 -52.14 -44.77 27.88
C GLU A 421 -52.27 -43.26 27.58
N ALA A 422 -53.09 -42.87 26.59
CA ALA A 422 -53.24 -41.48 26.16
C ALA A 422 -54.06 -40.59 27.10
N LEU A 423 -54.83 -41.18 28.04
CA LEU A 423 -55.78 -40.45 28.92
C LEU A 423 -55.33 -40.32 30.39
N HIS A 424 -54.12 -40.76 30.73
CA HIS A 424 -53.59 -40.68 32.11
C HIS A 424 -52.21 -40.00 32.21
N ARG A 425 -52.00 -38.91 31.45
CA ARG A 425 -50.85 -38.01 31.69
C ARG A 425 -51.17 -36.51 31.80
N GLU A 426 -52.43 -36.15 31.97
CA GLU A 426 -52.80 -34.83 32.52
C GLU A 426 -52.84 -34.88 34.06
N SER A 427 -51.67 -34.95 34.72
CA SER A 427 -51.47 -34.58 36.14
C SER A 427 -50.02 -34.76 36.61
N GLN A 428 -49.15 -33.77 36.39
CA GLN A 428 -48.22 -33.28 37.42
C GLN A 428 -47.44 -32.03 36.95
N PRO A 429 -47.46 -30.92 37.72
CA PRO A 429 -46.62 -29.74 37.45
C PRO A 429 -45.22 -29.92 38.05
N CYS A 430 -44.31 -30.58 37.32
CA CYS A 430 -42.89 -30.61 37.67
C CYS A 430 -42.21 -29.28 37.31
N GLY A 431 -42.21 -28.33 38.25
CA GLY A 431 -41.33 -27.15 38.19
C GLY A 431 -39.94 -27.41 38.78
N LEU A 432 -39.23 -26.30 39.05
CA LEU A 432 -37.87 -26.15 39.63
C LEU A 432 -36.70 -26.09 38.63
N PRO A 433 -35.58 -25.40 38.98
CA PRO A 433 -35.37 -24.53 40.15
C PRO A 433 -35.18 -23.04 39.81
N ARG A 434 -35.40 -22.17 40.80
CA ARG A 434 -34.90 -20.78 40.81
C ARG A 434 -34.19 -20.49 42.13
N GLU A 435 -32.92 -20.84 42.22
CA GLU A 435 -32.00 -20.42 43.29
C GLU A 435 -30.54 -20.68 42.86
N GLY A 436 -29.54 -19.89 43.24
CA GLY A 436 -29.61 -18.58 43.89
C GLY A 436 -28.25 -18.11 44.46
N ARG A 437 -28.01 -16.78 44.44
CA ARG A 437 -26.83 -16.05 44.99
C ARG A 437 -25.48 -16.39 44.30
N GLY A 438 -24.52 -15.47 44.17
CA GLY A 438 -24.48 -14.02 44.43
C GLY A 438 -23.44 -13.37 43.48
N GLN A 439 -23.02 -12.11 43.62
CA GLN A 439 -23.30 -11.10 44.65
C GLN A 439 -23.38 -9.69 44.00
N LYS A 440 -24.05 -8.74 44.65
CA LYS A 440 -23.61 -7.33 44.70
C LYS A 440 -22.94 -7.17 46.08
N PRO A 441 -21.78 -6.50 46.19
CA PRO A 441 -21.70 -5.03 46.07
C PRO A 441 -20.71 -4.58 44.99
N GLY A 442 -20.67 -3.30 44.59
CA GLY A 442 -21.50 -2.16 44.99
C GLY A 442 -21.00 -0.88 44.32
N SER A 443 -21.72 0.24 44.50
CA SER A 443 -21.10 1.56 44.34
C SER A 443 -20.15 1.84 45.49
N PRO A 444 -19.15 2.70 45.27
CA PRO A 444 -19.03 3.86 46.14
C PRO A 444 -19.05 5.17 45.34
N GLU A 445 -19.69 6.18 45.91
CA GLU A 445 -19.51 7.57 45.48
C GLU A 445 -18.23 8.15 46.11
N THR A 446 -17.64 9.12 45.42
CA THR A 446 -16.84 10.26 45.94
C THR A 446 -15.90 10.03 47.14
N GLY A 447 -14.58 9.91 46.88
CA GLY A 447 -13.57 9.88 47.96
C GLY A 447 -12.12 10.08 47.52
N SER A 448 -11.66 11.34 47.51
CA SER A 448 -10.26 11.82 47.46
C SER A 448 -9.15 10.92 46.86
N LEU A 449 -8.73 11.25 45.63
CA LEU A 449 -7.33 11.07 45.19
C LEU A 449 -6.73 12.35 44.56
N LEU A 450 -7.19 13.52 45.01
CA LEU A 450 -6.53 14.81 44.74
C LEU A 450 -5.35 15.08 45.71
N GLN A 451 -4.98 14.11 46.54
CA GLN A 451 -4.05 14.29 47.66
C GLN A 451 -2.97 13.19 47.77
N GLN A 452 -2.43 12.73 46.63
CA GLN A 452 -1.19 11.92 46.63
C GLN A 452 -0.19 12.26 45.51
N LEU A 453 -0.36 13.40 44.83
CA LEU A 453 0.69 14.06 44.01
C LEU A 453 1.11 15.43 44.58
N SER A 454 0.81 15.70 45.86
CA SER A 454 1.34 16.82 46.64
C SER A 454 2.82 16.60 47.03
N GLY A 455 3.65 16.32 46.04
CA GLY A 455 5.07 15.95 46.19
C GLY A 455 5.94 16.26 44.97
N ILE A 456 5.39 16.80 43.87
CA ILE A 456 6.17 17.30 42.74
C ILE A 456 6.23 18.83 42.85
N VAL A 457 7.41 19.34 43.20
CA VAL A 457 7.69 20.78 43.24
C VAL A 457 7.69 21.32 41.79
N PRO A 458 6.95 22.40 41.47
CA PRO A 458 7.05 23.03 40.16
C PRO A 458 8.47 23.60 39.97
N TYR A 459 9.11 23.22 38.86
CA TYR A 459 10.48 23.59 38.49
C TYR A 459 10.79 25.07 38.76
N ARG A 460 11.76 25.32 39.65
CA ARG A 460 12.34 26.65 39.85
C ARG A 460 13.51 26.82 38.88
N PRO A 461 13.62 27.94 38.15
CA PRO A 461 14.82 28.23 37.35
C PRO A 461 16.06 28.36 38.26
N GLY A 462 16.85 27.29 38.35
CA GLY A 462 18.05 27.22 39.19
C GLY A 462 18.64 25.83 39.40
N ASP A 463 17.83 24.77 39.42
CA ASP A 463 18.22 23.42 39.89
C ASP A 463 19.09 22.59 38.90
N LEU A 464 19.89 23.24 38.05
CA LEU A 464 20.80 22.61 37.08
C LEU A 464 22.28 22.99 37.30
N GLY A 465 22.69 23.17 38.56
CA GLY A 465 24.11 23.28 38.94
C GLY A 465 24.86 24.52 38.42
N LEU A 466 24.16 25.51 37.87
CA LEU A 466 24.76 26.75 37.39
C LEU A 466 24.91 27.77 38.52
N VAL A 467 26.17 28.17 38.78
CA VAL A 467 26.52 29.16 39.82
C VAL A 467 25.70 30.45 39.65
N PRO A 468 24.97 30.91 40.68
CA PRO A 468 24.21 32.16 40.60
C PRO A 468 25.12 33.36 40.28
N ARG A 469 24.86 34.01 39.15
CA ARG A 469 25.53 35.27 38.80
C ARG A 469 25.12 36.34 39.81
N ARG A 470 26.08 36.82 40.62
CA ARG A 470 25.84 37.94 41.54
C ARG A 470 25.39 39.17 40.75
N ILE A 471 24.29 39.77 41.18
CA ILE A 471 23.82 41.05 40.67
C ILE A 471 24.75 42.15 41.19
N HIS A 472 25.21 43.01 40.28
CA HIS A 472 25.93 44.28 40.49
C HIS A 472 26.94 44.34 41.66
N ILE A 473 28.21 44.08 41.33
CA ILE A 473 29.30 44.88 41.88
C ILE A 473 29.50 46.05 40.90
N PRO A 474 29.46 47.33 41.33
CA PRO A 474 29.77 48.45 40.44
C PRO A 474 31.26 48.43 40.06
N PRO A 475 31.63 48.68 38.79
CA PRO A 475 33.03 48.70 38.38
C PRO A 475 33.80 49.86 39.02
N ASN A 476 35.08 49.64 39.28
CA ASN A 476 36.02 50.63 39.79
C ASN A 476 36.15 51.80 38.78
N PRO A 477 36.01 53.08 39.20
CA PRO A 477 36.01 54.23 38.28
C PRO A 477 37.30 54.43 37.49
N GLU A 478 38.43 53.87 37.94
CA GLU A 478 39.72 53.94 37.23
C GLU A 478 39.68 53.19 35.89
N ASP A 479 39.08 51.99 35.85
CA ASP A 479 39.09 51.09 34.68
C ASP A 479 38.28 51.64 33.48
N LEU A 480 37.35 52.56 33.75
CA LEU A 480 36.48 53.17 32.74
C LEU A 480 37.17 54.26 31.90
N ARG A 481 38.41 54.67 32.23
CA ARG A 481 39.17 55.65 31.44
C ARG A 481 39.79 55.10 30.17
N LEU A 482 39.88 53.78 30.01
CA LEU A 482 40.58 53.12 28.89
C LEU A 482 39.65 52.64 27.77
N LEU A 483 38.34 52.91 27.85
CA LEU A 483 37.33 52.46 26.89
C LEU A 483 36.88 53.60 25.96
N SER A 484 36.60 53.25 24.70
CA SER A 484 36.22 54.21 23.66
C SER A 484 34.78 54.74 23.84
N HIS A 485 34.53 55.95 23.32
CA HIS A 485 33.35 56.75 23.65
C HIS A 485 32.01 56.10 23.26
N THR A 486 32.00 55.19 22.28
CA THR A 486 30.82 54.41 21.85
C THR A 486 30.45 53.28 22.83
N THR A 487 31.41 52.73 23.59
CA THR A 487 31.15 51.68 24.59
C THR A 487 30.54 52.25 25.88
N ARG A 488 30.67 53.57 26.11
CA ARG A 488 30.24 54.25 27.35
C ARG A 488 28.73 54.45 27.47
N MET A 489 27.99 54.38 26.36
CA MET A 489 26.53 54.62 26.32
C MET A 489 25.79 53.33 25.94
N GLY A 490 25.42 52.53 26.95
CA GLY A 490 24.60 51.34 26.75
C GLY A 490 23.19 51.67 26.23
N ASN A 491 22.67 50.82 25.36
CA ASN A 491 21.41 50.97 24.62
C ASN A 491 20.25 51.53 25.46
N LEU A 492 19.75 52.72 25.10
CA LEU A 492 18.42 53.20 25.50
C LEU A 492 17.39 52.90 24.41
N GLN A 493 16.16 52.65 24.86
CA GLN A 493 15.11 52.00 24.10
C GLN A 493 14.34 52.99 23.20
N ILE A 494 14.21 52.68 21.90
CA ILE A 494 13.53 53.55 20.93
C ILE A 494 12.06 53.15 20.79
N HIS A 495 11.15 54.08 21.10
CA HIS A 495 9.76 54.02 20.66
C HIS A 495 9.21 55.42 20.31
N THR A 496 8.35 55.44 19.28
CA THR A 496 7.35 56.47 18.92
C THR A 496 7.78 57.86 18.42
N SER A 497 6.98 58.31 17.43
CA SER A 497 6.79 59.68 16.89
C SER A 497 7.96 60.40 16.20
N ALA A 498 7.61 61.00 15.06
CA ALA A 498 8.42 61.89 14.23
C ALA A 498 7.63 63.21 14.02
N PRO A 499 7.92 64.10 13.04
CA PRO A 499 9.18 64.41 12.36
C PRO A 499 9.52 65.92 12.38
N GLN A 500 10.77 66.35 12.13
CA GLN A 500 10.98 67.71 11.57
C GLN A 500 12.27 67.98 10.77
N LYS A 501 12.05 68.32 9.50
CA LYS A 501 12.69 69.34 8.64
C LYS A 501 14.17 69.73 8.88
N ARG A 502 15.00 69.34 7.90
CA ARG A 502 16.08 70.11 7.23
C ARG A 502 16.57 71.41 7.91
N PHE A 503 17.87 71.45 8.20
CA PHE A 503 18.68 72.68 8.06
C PHE A 503 19.86 72.43 7.10
N LYS A 504 20.16 73.42 6.25
CA LYS A 504 21.36 73.46 5.40
C LYS A 504 22.24 74.64 5.84
N LYS A 505 23.52 74.37 6.08
CA LYS A 505 24.67 75.29 6.00
C LYS A 505 25.82 74.42 5.41
N LEU A 506 26.60 74.79 4.40
CA LEU A 506 27.43 76.00 4.19
C LEU A 506 28.49 76.15 5.32
N SER A 507 29.80 76.20 5.04
CA SER A 507 30.49 76.16 3.74
C SER A 507 32.02 75.98 3.85
N LEU A 508 32.61 75.36 2.82
CA LEU A 508 34.02 75.45 2.38
C LEU A 508 35.13 74.79 3.27
N PRO A 509 36.32 74.48 2.68
CA PRO A 509 37.33 73.60 3.28
C PRO A 509 38.50 74.35 3.93
N GLU A 510 39.27 73.64 4.76
CA GLU A 510 40.49 74.14 5.42
C GLU A 510 41.76 73.53 4.80
N VAL A 511 42.80 74.33 4.62
CA VAL A 511 44.04 73.95 3.94
C VAL A 511 45.07 73.43 4.94
N SER A 512 45.46 72.15 4.82
CA SER A 512 46.51 71.56 5.65
C SER A 512 47.92 71.96 5.17
N LEU A 513 48.38 73.11 5.63
CA LEU A 513 49.82 73.41 5.67
C LEU A 513 50.46 72.68 6.85
N LEU A 514 51.30 71.68 6.58
CA LEU A 514 52.48 71.46 7.42
C LEU A 514 53.62 70.79 6.66
N SER A 515 54.79 71.43 6.71
CA SER A 515 56.05 70.85 6.28
C SER A 515 56.91 70.59 7.51
N LYS A 516 57.46 69.38 7.61
CA LYS A 516 58.82 69.09 8.10
C LYS A 516 59.21 67.67 7.75
#